data_AF-A0A967H1S1-F1
#
_entry.id   AF-A0A967H1S1-F1
#
_cell.length_a   1.000
_cell.length_b   1.000
_cell.length_c   1.000
_cell.angle_alpha   90.00
_cell.angle_beta   90.00
_cell.angle_gamma   90.00
#
_symmetry.space_group_name_H-M   'P 1'
#
loop_
_entity.id
_entity.type
_entity.pdbx_description
1 polymer ?
#
loop_
_entity_poly.entity_id
_entity_poly.type
_entity_poly.pdbx_seq_one_letter_code
_entity_poly.pdbx_strand_id
1 'polypeptide(L)'
;NAPLTPYNHPNGIREIPLSCIEFGNYRIPCSGGAYFRMFPYSIYQKMINRLHRQGRPLIFYFHPWELDPNIPKLSLPTFARLRHYTNLARTRQKLV
;
A
#
# COMPACT_ATOMS: atom_id res chain seq x y z
N ASN A 1 -6.53 -7.96 15.95
CA ASN A 1 -5.87 -6.90 15.14
C ASN A 1 -4.39 -7.22 15.03
N ALA A 2 -3.84 -7.27 13.81
CA ALA A 2 -2.42 -7.53 13.58
C ALA A 2 -1.51 -6.48 14.28
N PRO A 3 -0.26 -6.79 14.63
CA PRO A 3 0.65 -5.79 15.20
C PRO A 3 0.88 -4.62 14.23
N LEU A 4 1.19 -3.42 14.76
CA LEU A 4 1.48 -2.21 13.96
C LEU A 4 2.97 -1.86 13.95
N THR A 5 3.75 -2.55 14.76
CA THR A 5 5.18 -2.45 14.96
C THR A 5 5.79 -3.84 14.89
N PRO A 6 7.11 -3.98 14.68
CA PRO A 6 7.77 -5.27 14.68
C PRO A 6 7.42 -6.11 15.92
N TYR A 7 7.10 -7.38 15.71
CA TYR A 7 6.71 -8.31 16.77
C TYR A 7 7.63 -9.53 16.76
N ASN A 8 8.18 -9.90 17.92
CA ASN A 8 8.98 -11.11 18.06
C ASN A 8 8.08 -12.23 18.57
N HIS A 9 7.93 -13.29 17.77
CA HIS A 9 7.22 -14.50 18.15
C HIS A 9 8.05 -15.33 19.14
N PRO A 10 7.43 -16.14 20.02
CA PRO A 10 8.15 -17.00 20.98
C PRO A 10 9.10 -18.01 20.33
N ASN A 11 8.87 -18.36 19.07
CA ASN A 11 9.72 -19.27 18.28
C ASN A 11 10.94 -18.58 17.64
N GLY A 12 11.17 -17.30 17.93
CA GLY A 12 12.32 -16.53 17.41
C GLY A 12 12.08 -15.82 16.07
N ILE A 13 10.91 -15.97 15.44
CA ILE A 13 10.58 -15.25 14.20
C ILE A 13 10.23 -13.80 14.52
N ARG A 14 10.83 -12.85 13.80
CA ARG A 14 10.43 -11.44 13.83
C ARG A 14 9.47 -11.12 12.69
N GLU A 15 8.25 -10.74 13.03
CA GLU A 15 7.24 -10.26 12.10
C GLU A 15 7.39 -8.75 11.89
N ILE A 16 7.39 -8.32 10.63
CA ILE A 16 7.37 -6.92 10.22
C ILE A 16 6.00 -6.64 9.58
N PRO A 17 5.07 -5.98 10.28
CA PRO A 17 3.71 -5.82 9.77
C PRO A 17 3.66 -4.81 8.63
N LEU A 18 2.71 -5.02 7.71
CA LEU A 18 2.41 -4.07 6.65
C LEU A 18 1.95 -2.72 7.21
N SER A 19 2.39 -1.63 6.57
CA SER A 19 2.04 -0.28 6.99
C SER A 19 0.54 0.02 6.83
N CYS A 20 -0.06 0.42 7.93
CA CYS A 20 -1.44 0.92 8.01
C CYS A 20 -1.49 2.15 8.91
N ILE A 21 -2.32 3.13 8.55
CA ILE A 21 -2.72 4.21 9.46
C ILE A 21 -4.02 3.84 10.17
N GLU A 22 -4.18 4.36 11.38
CA GLU A 22 -5.43 4.23 12.14
C GLU A 22 -6.27 5.49 11.92
N PHE A 23 -7.53 5.32 11.49
CA PHE A 23 -8.50 6.38 11.27
C PHE A 23 -9.85 5.97 11.85
N GLY A 24 -10.22 6.55 13.00
CA GLY A 24 -11.34 6.06 13.79
C GLY A 24 -11.12 4.59 14.19
N ASN A 25 -12.14 3.76 13.96
CA ASN A 25 -12.08 2.31 14.22
C ASN A 25 -11.47 1.49 13.07
N TYR A 26 -10.98 2.16 12.02
CA TYR A 26 -10.47 1.50 10.81
C TYR A 26 -8.96 1.59 10.70
N ARG A 27 -8.37 0.53 10.14
CA ARG A 27 -6.97 0.51 9.70
C ARG A 27 -6.93 0.62 8.19
N ILE A 28 -6.43 1.75 7.71
CA ILE A 28 -6.31 2.04 6.29
C ILE A 28 -4.90 1.64 5.83
N PRO A 29 -4.77 0.68 4.91
CA PRO A 29 -3.48 0.22 4.42
C PRO A 29 -2.78 1.27 3.56
N CYS A 30 -1.47 1.35 3.71
CA CYS A 30 -0.56 2.22 2.96
C CYS A 30 0.80 1.54 2.74
N SER A 31 0.78 0.22 2.51
CA SER A 31 1.97 -0.60 2.30
C SER A 31 2.42 -0.69 0.85
N GLY A 32 1.85 0.10 -0.05
CA GLY A 32 2.20 0.13 -1.47
C GLY A 32 1.17 -0.50 -2.39
N GLY A 33 1.64 -1.07 -3.49
CA GLY A 33 0.88 -1.73 -4.54
C GLY A 33 -0.43 -1.04 -4.92
N ALA A 34 -1.55 -1.79 -4.85
CA ALA A 34 -2.86 -1.30 -5.24
C ALA A 34 -3.26 -0.04 -4.44
N TYR A 35 -2.93 0.04 -3.15
CA TYR A 35 -3.22 1.21 -2.32
C TYR A 35 -2.45 2.43 -2.80
N PHE A 36 -1.14 2.28 -3.02
CA PHE A 36 -0.33 3.35 -3.58
C PHE A 36 -0.87 3.80 -4.94
N ARG A 37 -1.25 2.88 -5.80
CA ARG A 37 -1.79 3.21 -7.12
C ARG A 37 -3.17 3.90 -7.05
N MET A 38 -4.06 3.44 -6.18
CA MET A 38 -5.42 3.96 -6.07
C MET A 38 -5.48 5.32 -5.36
N PHE A 39 -4.69 5.54 -4.31
CA PHE A 39 -4.71 6.82 -3.60
C PHE A 39 -4.06 7.95 -4.42
N PRO A 40 -4.64 9.17 -4.43
CA PRO A 40 -3.92 10.37 -4.83
C PRO A 40 -2.59 10.50 -4.06
N TYR A 41 -1.51 10.92 -4.72
CA TYR A 41 -0.19 10.95 -4.11
C TYR A 41 -0.13 11.85 -2.86
N SER A 42 -0.79 13.01 -2.90
CA SER A 42 -0.87 13.93 -1.76
C SER A 42 -1.54 13.31 -0.53
N ILE A 43 -2.54 12.44 -0.73
CA ILE A 43 -3.17 11.68 0.36
C ILE A 43 -2.17 10.64 0.89
N TYR A 44 -1.54 9.88 0.00
CA TYR A 44 -0.56 8.86 0.37
C TYR A 44 0.62 9.44 1.17
N GLN A 45 1.14 10.60 0.75
CA GLN A 45 2.18 11.34 1.47
C GLN A 45 1.71 11.74 2.88
N LYS A 46 0.47 12.19 3.07
CA LYS A 46 -0.08 12.46 4.40
C LYS A 46 -0.14 11.22 5.28
N MET A 47 -0.46 10.05 4.69
CA MET A 47 -0.44 8.77 5.41
C MET A 47 0.98 8.40 5.86
N ILE A 48 1.97 8.52 4.96
CA ILE A 48 3.39 8.30 5.28
C ILE A 48 3.85 9.24 6.40
N ASN A 49 3.58 10.54 6.26
CA ASN A 49 3.96 11.53 7.28
C ASN A 49 3.33 11.22 8.64
N ARG A 50 2.10 10.71 8.65
CA ARG A 50 1.44 10.25 9.88
C ARG A 50 2.16 9.04 10.50
N LEU A 51 2.56 8.05 9.69
CA LEU A 51 3.36 6.91 10.18
C LEU A 51 4.68 7.37 10.78
N HIS A 52 5.39 8.25 10.08
CA HIS A 52 6.69 8.77 10.54
C HIS A 52 6.57 9.53 11.86
N ARG A 53 5.52 10.35 12.04
CA ARG A 53 5.24 11.02 13.32
C ARG A 53 4.94 10.05 14.46
N GLN A 54 4.46 8.84 14.15
CA GLN A 54 4.26 7.76 15.13
C GLN A 54 5.53 6.92 15.35
N GLY A 55 6.67 7.30 14.78
CA GLY A 55 7.92 6.54 14.86
C GLY A 55 7.88 5.21 14.10
N ARG A 56 6.93 5.04 13.17
CA ARG A 56 6.73 3.79 12.41
C ARG A 56 7.30 3.96 10.99
N PRO A 57 8.23 3.10 10.56
CA PRO A 57 8.73 3.15 9.18
C PRO A 57 7.64 2.72 8.19
N LEU A 58 7.77 3.21 6.95
CA LEU A 58 6.99 2.72 5.82
C LEU A 58 7.54 1.37 5.36
N ILE A 59 6.71 0.34 5.40
CA ILE A 59 6.93 -0.95 4.74
C ILE A 59 6.22 -0.88 3.39
N PHE A 60 7.00 -0.70 2.33
CA PHE A 60 6.50 -0.50 0.97
C PHE A 60 6.84 -1.69 0.07
N TYR A 61 5.84 -2.20 -0.63
CA TYR A 61 6.02 -3.19 -1.70
C TYR A 61 5.08 -2.89 -2.87
N PHE A 62 5.39 -3.42 -4.04
CA PHE A 62 4.52 -3.41 -5.20
C PHE A 62 4.84 -4.62 -6.06
N HIS A 63 3.89 -5.04 -6.87
CA HIS A 63 4.16 -6.04 -7.90
C HIS A 63 4.75 -5.34 -9.13
N PRO A 64 5.71 -5.94 -9.84
CA PRO A 64 6.31 -5.32 -11.02
C PRO A 64 5.27 -4.84 -12.06
N TRP A 65 4.18 -5.60 -12.23
CA TRP A 65 3.08 -5.26 -13.16
C TRP A 65 2.35 -3.97 -12.79
N GLU A 66 2.39 -3.51 -11.53
CA GLU A 66 1.71 -2.28 -11.10
C GLU A 66 2.37 -1.02 -11.64
N LEU A 67 3.57 -1.15 -12.22
CA LEU A 67 4.30 -0.08 -12.90
C LEU A 67 4.27 -0.22 -14.43
N ASP A 68 3.62 -1.26 -14.95
CA ASP A 68 3.51 -1.53 -16.39
C ASP A 68 2.14 -1.07 -16.92
N PRO A 69 2.07 0.02 -17.71
CA PRO A 69 0.81 0.47 -18.31
C PRO A 69 0.31 -0.43 -19.43
N ASN A 70 1.14 -1.32 -19.95
CA ASN A 70 0.88 -2.09 -21.16
C ASN A 70 0.37 -3.51 -20.88
N ILE A 71 0.01 -3.81 -19.63
CA ILE A 71 -0.54 -5.13 -19.28
C ILE A 71 -1.82 -5.43 -20.09
N PRO A 72 -2.02 -6.69 -20.51
CA PRO A 72 -3.23 -7.09 -21.22
C PRO A 72 -4.51 -6.74 -20.43
N LYS A 73 -5.48 -6.14 -21.14
CA LYS A 73 -6.80 -5.85 -20.57
C LYS A 73 -7.68 -7.08 -20.69
N LEU A 74 -8.06 -7.64 -19.55
CA LEU A 74 -8.96 -8.77 -19.43
C LEU A 74 -10.39 -8.26 -19.19
N SER A 75 -11.38 -9.03 -19.64
CA SER A 75 -12.77 -8.80 -19.26
C SER A 75 -12.95 -9.22 -17.79
N LEU A 76 -13.08 -8.24 -16.90
CA LEU A 76 -13.18 -8.42 -15.47
C LEU A 76 -14.43 -7.75 -14.90
N PRO A 77 -15.05 -8.30 -13.84
CA PRO A 77 -16.05 -7.61 -13.05
C PRO A 77 -15.56 -6.23 -12.57
N THR A 78 -16.46 -5.27 -12.39
CA THR A 78 -16.13 -3.85 -12.13
C THR A 78 -15.12 -3.65 -11.01
N PHE A 79 -15.27 -4.32 -9.87
CA PHE A 79 -14.34 -4.20 -8.74
C PHE A 79 -12.96 -4.81 -9.02
N ALA A 80 -12.92 -5.92 -9.76
CA ALA A 80 -11.65 -6.51 -10.18
C ALA A 80 -10.95 -5.56 -11.17
N ARG A 81 -11.68 -5.01 -12.15
CA ARG A 81 -11.16 -4.02 -13.10
C ARG A 81 -10.60 -2.78 -12.39
N LEU A 82 -11.31 -2.26 -11.37
CA LEU A 82 -10.84 -1.12 -10.57
C LEU A 82 -9.50 -1.42 -9.90
N ARG A 83 -9.37 -2.55 -9.19
CA ARG A 83 -8.12 -2.94 -8.52
C ARG A 83 -6.98 -3.22 -9.50
N HIS A 84 -7.27 -3.70 -10.70
CA HIS A 84 -6.24 -4.07 -11.67
C HIS A 84 -5.79 -2.91 -12.55
N TYR A 85 -6.63 -1.92 -12.87
CA TYR A 85 -6.30 -0.95 -13.93
C TYR A 85 -6.30 0.52 -13.51
N THR A 86 -6.78 0.87 -12.31
CA THR A 86 -6.75 2.27 -11.84
C THR A 86 -5.31 2.80 -11.86
N ASN A 87 -5.10 3.99 -12.42
CA ASN A 87 -3.83 4.73 -12.39
C ASN A 87 -2.54 4.01 -12.86
N LEU A 88 -2.61 2.90 -13.61
CA LEU A 88 -1.40 2.19 -14.07
C LEU A 88 -0.38 3.11 -14.77
N ALA A 89 -0.83 3.92 -15.73
CA ALA A 89 0.03 4.85 -16.47
C ALA A 89 0.67 5.96 -15.62
N ARG A 90 0.11 6.27 -14.46
CA ARG A 90 0.59 7.35 -13.57
C ARG A 90 1.38 6.83 -12.37
N THR A 91 1.33 5.54 -12.09
CA THR A 91 1.89 4.98 -10.85
C THR A 91 3.41 5.16 -10.79
N ARG A 92 4.10 4.94 -11.90
CA ARG A 92 5.55 5.13 -12.00
C ARG A 92 6.01 6.55 -11.66
N GLN A 93 5.25 7.56 -12.07
CA GLN A 93 5.56 8.98 -11.81
C GLN A 93 5.49 9.34 -10.32
N LYS A 94 4.85 8.53 -9.49
CA LYS A 94 4.75 8.77 -8.05
C LYS A 94 5.97 8.25 -7.27
N LEU A 95 6.84 7.49 -7.92
CA LEU A 95 8.05 6.89 -7.32
C LEU A 95 9.32 7.71 -7.59
N VAL A 96 9.28 8.62 -8.56
CA VAL A 96 10.38 9.50 -8.98
C VAL A 96 10.11 10.93 -8.55
#